data_AF-A0A8R7QNH8-F1
#
_entry.id   AF-A0A8R7QNH8-F1
#
_cell.length_a   1.000
_cell.length_b   1.000
_cell.length_c   1.000
_cell.angle_alpha   90.00
_cell.angle_beta   90.00
_cell.angle_gamma   90.00
#
_symmetry.space_group_name_H-M   'P 1'
#
loop_
_entity.id
_entity.type
_entity.pdbx_description
1 polymer ?
#
loop_
_entity_poly.entity_id
_entity_poly.type
_entity_poly.pdbx_seq_one_letter_code
_entity_poly.pdbx_strand_id
1 'polypeptide(L)'
;MDPKSPDDRPEAAAPQPLEWRFAQVFGERGAGEDVQEVDIISAIEFDKSGDHLATGDRGGRVVLFERTDARGNASRTELERQDYSVPRHPEFRYKTEFQSHEPEFDYLKSLEIEEKINKIKWGQTANNALFILSTNDKTIKYWKVQDKKVKRISVMNLDTSQSADNGTTSSSSTSSSRGLPNGGSSEKSYNCANNDLPFPPGGYASLRLPVVTGQELNPVARCRRVYAHAHDYHINSISNNRGSSFCRGLTI
;
A
#
# COMPACT_ATOMS: atom_id res chain seq x y z
N MET A 1 -48.44 25.28 -53.65
CA MET A 1 -47.62 24.38 -52.81
C MET A 1 -46.35 25.13 -52.54
N ASP A 2 -46.30 25.85 -51.43
CA ASP A 2 -45.12 26.60 -51.02
C ASP A 2 -44.12 25.67 -50.33
N PRO A 3 -42.80 25.81 -50.58
CA PRO A 3 -41.80 24.95 -49.99
C PRO A 3 -41.64 25.25 -48.50
N LYS A 4 -41.58 24.19 -47.71
CA LYS A 4 -41.35 24.21 -46.26
C LYS A 4 -39.95 24.77 -45.97
N SER A 5 -39.84 25.77 -45.10
CA SER A 5 -38.58 26.43 -44.75
C SER A 5 -37.57 25.46 -44.14
N PRO A 6 -36.25 25.64 -44.34
CA PRO A 6 -35.22 24.67 -43.95
C PRO A 6 -34.80 24.70 -42.47
N ASP A 7 -35.54 25.39 -41.59
CA ASP A 7 -35.09 25.68 -40.22
C ASP A 7 -35.62 24.75 -39.10
N ASP A 8 -36.32 23.67 -39.43
CA ASP A 8 -36.67 22.61 -38.45
C ASP A 8 -35.47 21.67 -38.19
N ARG A 9 -34.33 22.20 -37.73
CA ARG A 9 -33.34 21.35 -37.04
C ARG A 9 -33.73 21.25 -35.57
N PRO A 10 -33.82 20.05 -34.98
CA PRO A 10 -34.03 19.93 -33.55
C PRO A 10 -32.86 20.61 -32.83
N GLU A 11 -33.19 21.69 -32.12
CA GLU A 11 -32.28 22.40 -31.23
C GLU A 11 -31.70 21.37 -30.26
N ALA A 12 -30.38 21.21 -30.27
CA ALA A 12 -29.70 20.24 -29.41
C ALA A 12 -30.06 20.56 -27.96
N ALA A 13 -30.76 19.63 -27.30
CA ALA A 13 -31.20 19.80 -25.92
C ALA A 13 -30.03 20.24 -25.04
N ALA A 14 -30.19 21.37 -24.36
CA ALA A 14 -29.18 21.87 -23.44
C ALA A 14 -28.83 20.78 -22.41
N PRO A 15 -27.54 20.58 -22.08
CA PRO A 15 -27.14 19.57 -21.12
C PRO A 15 -27.83 19.84 -19.78
N GLN A 16 -28.57 18.85 -19.29
CA GLN A 16 -29.21 18.91 -17.97
C GLN A 16 -28.12 19.12 -16.90
N PRO A 17 -28.34 19.99 -15.90
CA PRO A 17 -27.37 20.22 -14.84
C PRO A 17 -27.13 18.93 -14.04
N LEU A 18 -25.87 18.64 -13.74
CA LEU A 18 -25.49 17.50 -12.90
C LEU A 18 -25.99 17.73 -11.47
N GLU A 19 -26.73 16.76 -10.94
CA GLU A 19 -27.19 16.77 -9.54
C GLU A 19 -26.13 16.11 -8.65
N TRP A 20 -25.53 16.89 -7.76
CA TRP A 20 -24.56 16.39 -6.79
C TRP A 20 -25.28 15.87 -5.55
N ARG A 21 -24.97 14.63 -5.16
CA ARG A 21 -25.49 14.01 -3.93
C ARG A 21 -24.33 13.54 -3.07
N PHE A 22 -24.51 13.64 -1.76
CA PHE A 22 -23.60 13.03 -0.81
C PHE A 22 -23.66 11.50 -0.96
N ALA A 23 -22.50 10.85 -1.03
CA ALA A 23 -22.39 9.40 -1.19
C ALA A 23 -21.60 8.73 -0.07
N GLN A 24 -20.42 9.24 0.27
CA GLN A 24 -19.52 8.59 1.24
C GLN A 24 -18.63 9.60 1.95
N VAL A 25 -18.28 9.29 3.20
CA VAL A 25 -17.31 10.03 4.02
C VAL A 25 -16.30 9.06 4.65
N PHE A 26 -15.04 9.49 4.76
CA PHE A 26 -13.97 8.79 5.46
C PHE A 26 -13.33 9.73 6.48
N GLY A 27 -12.79 9.17 7.57
CA GLY A 27 -12.11 9.95 8.61
C GLY A 27 -13.06 10.72 9.51
N GLU A 28 -14.21 10.13 9.86
CA GLU A 28 -15.19 10.76 10.76
C GLU A 28 -14.54 11.08 12.12
N ARG A 29 -14.59 12.36 12.51
CA ARG A 29 -13.95 12.94 13.69
C ARG A 29 -14.87 12.82 14.91
N GLY A 30 -14.35 12.47 16.08
CA GLY A 30 -15.05 12.62 17.35
C GLY A 30 -15.23 14.10 17.71
N ALA A 31 -16.38 14.49 18.28
CA ALA A 31 -16.62 15.88 18.68
C ALA A 31 -15.51 16.38 19.63
N GLY A 32 -14.67 17.31 19.15
CA GLY A 32 -13.56 17.90 19.92
C GLY A 32 -12.14 17.52 19.49
N GLU A 33 -11.91 16.54 18.60
CA GLU A 33 -10.53 16.07 18.27
C GLU A 33 -9.81 16.86 17.16
N ASP A 34 -8.88 17.76 17.47
CA ASP A 34 -8.28 18.60 16.42
C ASP A 34 -7.66 17.80 15.26
N VAL A 35 -7.93 18.26 14.03
CA VAL A 35 -7.42 17.62 12.81
C VAL A 35 -5.90 17.77 12.83
N GLN A 36 -5.19 16.64 12.89
CA GLN A 36 -3.74 16.66 12.83
C GLN A 36 -3.31 17.11 11.43
N GLU A 37 -2.34 18.00 11.38
CA GLU A 37 -1.86 18.54 10.10
C GLU A 37 -1.34 17.43 9.17
N VAL A 38 -0.70 16.41 9.75
CA VAL A 38 -0.20 15.22 9.04
C VAL A 38 -1.30 14.39 8.37
N ASP A 39 -2.54 14.45 8.88
CA ASP A 39 -3.69 13.72 8.34
C ASP A 39 -4.45 14.52 7.25
N ILE A 40 -4.05 15.77 6.98
CA ILE A 40 -4.69 16.58 5.94
C ILE A 40 -4.32 16.02 4.57
N ILE A 41 -5.35 15.60 3.82
CA ILE A 41 -5.20 15.12 2.44
C ILE A 41 -4.66 16.26 1.56
N SER A 42 -3.51 16.03 0.93
CA SER A 42 -2.80 16.98 0.07
C SER A 42 -2.90 16.62 -1.41
N ALA A 43 -3.13 15.35 -1.75
CA ALA A 43 -3.27 14.88 -3.12
C ALA A 43 -4.33 13.78 -3.22
N ILE A 44 -5.09 13.78 -4.31
CA ILE A 44 -6.10 12.75 -4.62
C ILE A 44 -6.07 12.43 -6.11
N GLU A 45 -6.12 11.15 -6.47
CA GLU A 45 -6.21 10.73 -7.87
C GLU A 45 -6.93 9.40 -8.04
N PHE A 46 -7.82 9.34 -9.03
CA PHE A 46 -8.44 8.11 -9.52
C PHE A 46 -7.58 7.45 -10.60
N ASP A 47 -7.54 6.11 -10.60
CA ASP A 47 -7.02 5.38 -11.75
C ASP A 47 -7.88 5.64 -12.99
N LYS A 48 -7.32 5.42 -14.18
CA LYS A 48 -8.01 5.61 -15.47
C LYS A 48 -9.31 4.81 -15.60
N SER A 49 -9.39 3.68 -14.90
CA SER A 49 -10.59 2.82 -14.83
C SER A 49 -11.67 3.37 -13.89
N GLY A 50 -11.29 4.20 -12.91
CA GLY A 50 -12.13 4.59 -11.79
C GLY A 50 -12.27 3.53 -10.68
N ASP A 51 -11.68 2.34 -10.83
CA ASP A 51 -11.82 1.23 -9.86
C ASP A 51 -10.95 1.42 -8.61
N HIS A 52 -9.94 2.30 -8.70
CA HIS A 52 -9.02 2.60 -7.60
C HIS A 52 -8.89 4.10 -7.39
N LEU A 53 -8.82 4.47 -6.12
CA LEU A 53 -8.63 5.85 -5.66
C LEU A 53 -7.42 5.89 -4.74
N ALA A 54 -6.49 6.81 -4.99
CA ALA A 54 -5.35 7.04 -4.13
C ALA A 54 -5.46 8.42 -3.52
N THR A 55 -5.15 8.50 -2.24
CA THR A 55 -5.03 9.75 -1.49
C THR A 55 -3.64 9.82 -0.88
N GLY A 56 -3.09 11.02 -0.79
CA GLY A 56 -1.85 11.30 -0.10
C GLY A 56 -2.09 12.43 0.89
N ASP A 57 -1.42 12.37 2.02
CA ASP A 57 -1.53 13.36 3.08
C ASP A 57 -0.24 14.19 3.25
N ARG A 58 -0.31 15.17 4.15
CA ARG A 58 0.86 15.97 4.55
C ARG A 58 1.88 15.17 5.34
N GLY A 59 1.47 14.09 6.01
CA GLY A 59 2.33 13.14 6.71
C GLY A 59 3.00 12.11 5.80
N GLY A 60 3.02 12.31 4.48
CA GLY A 60 3.79 11.47 3.55
C GLY A 60 3.24 10.06 3.33
N ARG A 61 2.04 9.74 3.83
CA ARG A 61 1.37 8.47 3.61
C ARG A 61 0.59 8.51 2.30
N VAL A 62 0.46 7.34 1.68
CA VAL A 62 -0.41 7.13 0.53
C VAL A 62 -1.41 6.03 0.88
N VAL A 63 -2.70 6.38 0.86
CA VAL A 63 -3.81 5.48 1.17
C VAL A 63 -4.56 5.14 -0.11
N LEU A 64 -4.77 3.84 -0.35
CA LEU A 64 -5.44 3.29 -1.51
C LEU A 64 -6.83 2.79 -1.12
N PHE A 65 -7.79 3.11 -1.97
CA PHE A 65 -9.16 2.63 -1.92
C PHE A 65 -9.50 1.87 -3.20
N GLU A 66 -10.42 0.93 -3.08
CA GLU A 66 -10.93 0.10 -4.17
C GLU A 66 -12.44 0.20 -4.22
N ARG A 67 -12.99 0.33 -5.43
CA ARG A 67 -14.42 0.42 -5.67
C ARG A 67 -15.09 -0.92 -5.39
N THR A 68 -16.18 -0.94 -4.62
CA THR A 68 -16.91 -2.17 -4.24
C THR A 68 -17.89 -2.64 -5.32
N ASP A 69 -18.33 -1.76 -6.23
CA ASP A 69 -19.26 -2.06 -7.32
C ASP A 69 -18.64 -2.92 -8.45
N ALA A 70 -17.31 -2.91 -8.60
CA ALA A 70 -16.59 -3.57 -9.68
C ALA A 70 -16.65 -5.10 -9.60
N ARG A 71 -17.01 -5.64 -8.42
CA ARG A 71 -17.30 -7.07 -8.24
C ARG A 71 -18.79 -7.21 -8.13
N GLY A 72 -19.43 -7.62 -9.22
CA GLY A 72 -20.85 -7.97 -9.32
C GLY A 72 -21.27 -8.99 -8.26
N ASN A 73 -21.48 -8.52 -7.05
CA ASN A 73 -22.01 -9.28 -5.91
C ASN A 73 -23.50 -8.98 -5.74
N ALA A 74 -24.19 -8.56 -6.81
CA ALA A 74 -25.61 -8.75 -6.88
C ALA A 74 -25.82 -10.27 -7.04
N SER A 75 -26.22 -10.92 -5.94
CA SER A 75 -26.65 -12.31 -6.00
C SER A 75 -27.69 -12.46 -7.12
N ARG A 76 -27.72 -13.60 -7.81
CA ARG A 76 -28.75 -13.91 -8.82
C ARG A 76 -30.18 -13.60 -8.31
N THR A 77 -30.39 -13.73 -7.00
CA THR A 77 -31.64 -13.41 -6.28
C THR A 77 -31.97 -11.91 -6.19
N GLU A 78 -30.98 -11.02 -6.28
CA GLU A 78 -31.15 -9.56 -6.29
C GLU A 78 -31.39 -9.02 -7.70
N LEU A 79 -30.78 -9.66 -8.73
CA LEU A 79 -31.02 -9.38 -10.15
C LEU A 79 -32.45 -9.74 -10.60
N GLU A 80 -33.05 -10.79 -10.02
CA GLU A 80 -34.40 -11.25 -10.36
C GLU A 80 -35.51 -10.45 -9.63
N ARG A 81 -35.17 -9.49 -8.75
CA ARG A 81 -36.14 -8.70 -7.95
C ARG A 81 -36.24 -7.22 -8.32
N GLN A 82 -35.42 -6.70 -9.23
CA GLN A 82 -35.36 -5.28 -9.54
C GLN A 82 -35.64 -5.01 -11.03
N ASP A 83 -36.91 -4.78 -11.36
CA ASP A 83 -37.34 -4.21 -12.65
C ASP A 83 -36.99 -2.71 -12.80
N TYR A 84 -36.26 -2.13 -11.83
CA TYR A 84 -35.73 -0.78 -11.86
C TYR A 84 -34.28 -0.79 -11.36
N SER A 85 -33.32 -0.67 -12.27
CA SER A 85 -31.92 -0.47 -11.91
C SER A 85 -31.74 0.91 -11.29
N VAL A 86 -31.90 1.02 -9.97
CA VAL A 86 -31.40 2.18 -9.24
C VAL A 86 -29.88 2.17 -9.42
N PRO A 87 -29.26 3.20 -10.02
CA PRO A 87 -27.82 3.27 -10.11
C PRO A 87 -27.29 3.41 -8.68
N ARG A 88 -26.81 2.30 -8.11
CA ARG A 88 -26.12 2.31 -6.83
C ARG A 88 -24.88 3.19 -6.99
N HIS A 89 -24.73 4.20 -6.14
CA HIS A 89 -23.59 5.09 -6.21
C HIS A 89 -22.29 4.31 -5.93
N PRO A 90 -21.19 4.60 -6.64
CA PRO A 90 -19.92 3.93 -6.40
C PRO A 90 -19.46 4.12 -4.95
N GLU A 91 -19.26 3.02 -4.25
CA GLU A 91 -18.69 3.01 -2.91
C GLU A 91 -17.22 2.58 -2.99
N PHE A 92 -16.38 3.20 -2.18
CA PHE A 92 -14.97 2.88 -2.07
C PHE A 92 -14.69 2.21 -0.72
N ARG A 93 -13.78 1.24 -0.70
CA ARG A 93 -13.33 0.59 0.53
C ARG A 93 -11.83 0.78 0.69
N TYR A 94 -11.39 0.91 1.94
CA TYR A 94 -9.97 0.92 2.25
C TYR A 94 -9.31 -0.38 1.76
N LYS A 95 -8.20 -0.26 1.02
CA LYS A 95 -7.42 -1.38 0.51
C LYS A 95 -6.10 -1.53 1.26
N THR A 96 -5.30 -0.48 1.30
CA THR A 96 -3.98 -0.48 1.94
C THR A 96 -3.44 0.94 2.09
N GLU A 97 -2.50 1.13 2.99
CA GLU A 97 -1.72 2.35 3.15
C GLU A 97 -0.22 2.03 3.24
N PHE A 98 0.61 2.99 2.89
CA PHE A 98 2.05 2.90 3.10
C PHE A 98 2.67 4.28 3.29
N GLN A 99 3.75 4.35 4.09
CA GLN A 99 4.60 5.53 4.21
C GLN A 99 5.38 5.70 2.91
N SER A 100 5.14 6.79 2.19
CA SER A 100 5.82 7.07 0.93
C SER A 100 7.06 7.93 1.13
N HIS A 101 6.94 9.05 1.85
CA HIS A 101 8.06 9.94 2.17
C HIS A 101 8.17 10.10 3.68
N GLU A 102 9.36 10.42 4.17
CA GLU A 102 9.63 10.71 5.58
C GLU A 102 10.21 12.13 5.64
N PRO A 103 10.09 12.83 6.77
CA PRO A 103 10.64 14.17 6.91
C PRO A 103 12.17 14.09 6.83
N GLU A 104 12.76 14.97 6.04
CA GLU A 104 14.21 15.01 5.83
C GLU A 104 14.73 16.44 6.05
N PHE A 105 16.00 16.59 6.39
CA PHE A 105 16.64 17.91 6.49
C PHE A 105 17.92 17.95 5.64
N ASP A 106 18.07 18.96 4.80
CA ASP A 106 19.29 19.23 4.04
C ASP A 106 20.18 20.19 4.84
N TYR A 107 21.25 19.66 5.44
CA TYR A 107 22.20 20.45 6.24
C TYR A 107 23.04 21.42 5.42
N LEU A 108 23.28 21.13 4.13
CA LEU A 108 24.10 22.01 3.28
C LEU A 108 23.31 23.22 2.83
N LYS A 109 22.03 23.02 2.52
CA LYS A 109 21.10 24.09 2.11
C LYS A 109 20.32 24.69 3.28
N SER A 110 20.41 24.11 4.49
CA SER A 110 19.58 24.43 5.65
C SER A 110 18.08 24.44 5.32
N LEU A 111 17.64 23.42 4.57
CA LEU A 111 16.28 23.31 4.05
C LEU A 111 15.58 22.11 4.68
N GLU A 112 14.43 22.36 5.31
CA GLU A 112 13.52 21.30 5.74
C GLU A 112 12.77 20.75 4.53
N ILE A 113 12.74 19.42 4.42
CA ILE A 113 12.09 18.70 3.34
C ILE A 113 10.87 18.01 3.96
N GLU A 114 9.71 18.58 3.65
CA GLU A 114 8.44 18.01 4.08
C GLU A 114 8.24 16.61 3.48
N GLU A 115 7.61 15.75 4.28
CA GLU A 115 7.16 14.44 3.84
C GLU A 115 5.88 14.51 2.98
N LYS A 116 5.23 15.68 2.95
CA LYS A 116 3.99 15.95 2.24
C LYS A 116 3.98 15.41 0.81
N ILE A 117 2.89 14.73 0.47
CA ILE A 117 2.65 14.27 -0.89
C ILE A 117 2.13 15.42 -1.75
N ASN A 118 2.87 15.83 -2.76
CA ASN A 118 2.52 16.93 -3.64
C ASN A 118 1.60 16.51 -4.79
N LYS A 119 1.90 15.36 -5.40
CA LYS A 119 1.15 14.76 -6.50
C LYS A 119 1.23 13.24 -6.41
N ILE A 120 0.13 12.60 -6.78
CA ILE A 120 0.04 11.16 -7.01
C ILE A 120 -0.30 10.97 -8.48
N LYS A 121 0.27 9.95 -9.14
CA LYS A 121 -0.13 9.52 -10.48
C LYS A 121 -0.24 8.02 -10.57
N TRP A 122 -1.34 7.53 -11.14
CA TRP A 122 -1.49 6.11 -11.44
C TRP A 122 -0.68 5.71 -12.67
N GLY A 123 0.14 4.67 -12.50
CA GLY A 123 0.78 3.94 -13.58
C GLY A 123 -0.15 2.85 -14.12
N GLN A 124 0.19 2.32 -15.29
CA GLN A 124 -0.61 1.23 -15.87
C GLN A 124 -0.53 -0.04 -15.01
N THR A 125 -1.68 -0.51 -14.53
CA THR A 125 -1.82 -1.80 -13.86
C THR A 125 -1.33 -2.93 -14.75
N ALA A 126 -0.44 -3.78 -14.22
CA ALA A 126 0.10 -4.94 -14.93
C ALA A 126 0.44 -6.05 -13.93
N ASN A 127 0.29 -7.31 -14.34
CA ASN A 127 0.60 -8.49 -13.51
C ASN A 127 -0.09 -8.48 -12.13
N ASN A 128 -1.37 -8.07 -12.09
CA ASN A 128 -2.15 -7.90 -10.85
C ASN A 128 -1.44 -7.02 -9.80
N ALA A 129 -0.69 -6.03 -10.27
CA ALA A 129 -0.01 -5.06 -9.45
C ALA A 129 -0.40 -3.65 -9.88
N LEU A 130 -0.67 -2.82 -8.89
CA LEU A 130 -0.90 -1.41 -9.04
C LEU A 130 0.44 -0.67 -9.03
N PHE A 131 0.55 0.36 -9.85
CA PHE A 131 1.75 1.17 -9.92
C PHE A 131 1.37 2.62 -9.64
N ILE A 132 2.13 3.27 -8.76
CA ILE A 132 1.85 4.63 -8.32
C ILE A 132 3.14 5.42 -8.35
N LEU A 133 3.09 6.64 -8.86
CA LEU A 133 4.10 7.66 -8.67
C LEU A 133 3.63 8.61 -7.59
N SER A 134 4.48 8.89 -6.61
CA SER A 134 4.23 9.89 -5.58
C SER A 134 5.39 10.86 -5.55
N THR A 135 5.12 12.16 -5.43
CA THR A 135 6.15 13.19 -5.36
C THR A 135 6.13 13.91 -4.03
N ASN A 136 7.32 14.29 -3.55
CA ASN A 136 7.52 15.37 -2.59
C ASN A 136 8.40 16.46 -3.24
N ASP A 137 8.92 17.40 -2.45
CA ASP A 137 9.75 18.48 -2.96
C ASP A 137 11.14 18.01 -3.42
N LYS A 138 11.64 16.89 -2.88
CA LYS A 138 13.00 16.39 -3.15
C LYS A 138 13.06 15.27 -4.17
N THR A 139 12.07 14.39 -4.17
CA THR A 139 12.10 13.09 -4.83
C THR A 139 10.76 12.72 -5.46
N ILE A 140 10.84 11.86 -6.46
CA ILE A 140 9.69 11.14 -7.01
C ILE A 140 9.92 9.66 -6.73
N LYS A 141 8.97 9.00 -6.08
CA LYS A 141 9.03 7.56 -5.79
C LYS A 141 8.05 6.80 -6.67
N TYR A 142 8.51 5.70 -7.25
CA TYR A 142 7.70 4.76 -8.03
C TYR A 142 7.41 3.51 -7.23
N TRP A 143 6.15 3.32 -6.87
CA TRP A 143 5.65 2.25 -6.03
C TRP A 143 4.99 1.15 -6.87
N LYS A 144 5.20 -0.10 -6.45
CA LYS A 144 4.44 -1.26 -6.89
C LYS A 144 3.68 -1.82 -5.69
N VAL A 145 2.35 -1.80 -5.76
CA VAL A 145 1.47 -2.39 -4.76
C VAL A 145 0.91 -3.69 -5.34
N GLN A 146 1.16 -4.80 -4.67
CA GLN A 146 0.72 -6.11 -5.13
C GLN A 146 0.30 -6.98 -3.95
N ASP A 147 -0.78 -7.72 -4.12
CA ASP A 147 -1.22 -8.70 -3.13
C ASP A 147 -0.23 -9.87 -3.08
N LYS A 148 0.40 -10.05 -1.92
CA LYS A 148 1.25 -11.21 -1.65
C LYS A 148 0.45 -12.24 -0.85
N LYS A 149 0.50 -13.48 -1.31
CA LYS A 149 -0.02 -14.64 -0.60
C LYS A 149 0.91 -14.94 0.58
N VAL A 150 0.55 -14.50 1.78
CA VAL A 150 1.29 -14.83 2.99
C VAL A 150 0.71 -16.11 3.58
N LYS A 151 1.58 -17.09 3.84
CA LYS A 151 1.23 -18.32 4.56
C LYS A 151 1.38 -18.02 6.05
N ARG A 152 0.28 -18.03 6.81
CA ARG A 152 0.36 -17.92 8.27
C ARG A 152 0.72 -19.28 8.86
N ILE A 153 1.68 -19.30 9.78
CA ILE A 153 2.14 -20.49 10.50
C ILE A 153 1.66 -20.33 11.94
N SER A 154 0.78 -21.21 12.40
CA SER A 154 0.09 -21.03 13.70
C SER A 154 0.64 -21.87 14.84
N VAL A 155 1.67 -22.69 14.58
CA VAL A 155 2.18 -23.63 15.59
C VAL A 155 3.69 -23.56 15.63
N MET A 156 4.24 -23.01 16.71
CA MET A 156 5.66 -23.05 17.03
C MET A 156 5.84 -23.51 18.48
N ASN A 157 6.89 -24.27 18.76
CA ASN A 157 7.14 -24.86 20.09
C ASN A 157 7.77 -23.84 21.07
N LEU A 158 7.44 -22.55 20.96
CA LEU A 158 7.99 -21.54 21.86
C LEU A 158 7.00 -21.33 23.01
N ASP A 159 7.32 -21.87 24.18
CA ASP A 159 6.63 -21.55 25.41
C ASP A 159 6.95 -20.10 25.78
N THR A 160 6.01 -19.18 25.54
CA THR A 160 6.03 -17.83 26.13
C THR A 160 5.76 -17.97 27.63
N SER A 161 6.77 -18.39 28.38
CA SER A 161 6.73 -18.30 29.83
C SER A 161 6.86 -16.83 30.21
N GLN A 162 5.72 -16.28 30.66
CA GLN A 162 5.65 -15.05 31.42
C GLN A 162 6.64 -15.15 32.58
N SER A 163 7.71 -14.35 32.56
CA SER A 163 8.48 -14.06 33.76
C SER A 163 7.86 -12.84 34.43
N ALA A 164 6.90 -13.09 35.30
CA ALA A 164 6.51 -12.16 36.34
C ALA A 164 7.61 -12.11 37.41
N ASP A 165 8.10 -10.90 37.69
CA ASP A 165 8.83 -10.39 38.86
C ASP A 165 9.65 -11.35 39.75
N ASN A 166 10.97 -11.09 39.83
CA ASN A 166 11.56 -10.42 41.00
C ASN A 166 13.04 -10.10 40.74
N GLY A 167 13.45 -8.86 41.05
CA GLY A 167 14.73 -8.31 40.67
C GLY A 167 15.93 -8.81 41.48
N THR A 168 17.12 -8.74 40.88
CA THR A 168 18.38 -8.30 41.51
C THR A 168 19.36 -7.95 40.40
N THR A 169 20.10 -6.86 40.60
CA THR A 169 21.12 -6.27 39.74
C THR A 169 22.34 -7.17 39.53
N SER A 170 22.85 -7.29 38.29
CA SER A 170 24.30 -7.36 38.00
C SER A 170 24.60 -7.38 36.50
N SER A 171 25.17 -6.27 36.02
CA SER A 171 26.30 -6.12 35.09
C SER A 171 26.58 -7.15 33.99
N SER A 172 26.57 -6.62 32.76
CA SER A 172 27.57 -6.79 31.68
C SER A 172 28.00 -8.20 31.24
N SER A 173 27.75 -8.51 29.97
CA SER A 173 28.84 -8.65 29.00
C SER A 173 28.30 -8.83 27.57
N THR A 174 28.86 -8.03 26.68
CA THR A 174 28.79 -8.10 25.23
C THR A 174 29.19 -9.47 24.67
N SER A 175 28.37 -10.05 23.79
CA SER A 175 28.88 -10.89 22.71
C SER A 175 28.00 -10.75 21.47
N SER A 176 28.34 -9.75 20.68
CA SER A 176 27.98 -9.64 19.27
C SER A 176 28.46 -10.87 18.49
N SER A 177 27.57 -11.80 18.14
CA SER A 177 27.86 -12.79 17.10
C SER A 177 27.71 -12.11 15.74
N ARG A 178 28.80 -11.43 15.34
CA ARG A 178 29.02 -11.04 13.94
C ARG A 178 29.05 -12.32 13.12
N GLY A 179 28.10 -12.47 12.21
CA GLY A 179 28.25 -13.40 11.11
C GLY A 179 29.40 -12.94 10.20
N LEU A 180 30.19 -13.90 9.71
CA LEU A 180 30.88 -13.73 8.44
C LEU A 180 30.69 -14.96 7.53
N PRO A 181 30.77 -14.74 6.21
CA PRO A 181 30.32 -15.65 5.16
C PRO A 181 31.51 -16.21 4.39
N ASN A 182 31.73 -17.52 4.45
CA ASN A 182 32.20 -18.34 3.33
C ASN A 182 32.43 -19.77 3.81
N GLY A 183 31.93 -20.73 3.04
CA GLY A 183 32.12 -22.15 3.28
C GLY A 183 33.60 -22.51 3.37
N GLY A 184 33.97 -23.16 4.48
CA GLY A 184 35.26 -23.80 4.68
C GLY A 184 35.03 -25.06 5.49
N SER A 185 34.91 -26.19 4.78
CA SER A 185 35.01 -27.51 5.41
C SER A 185 36.45 -27.66 5.93
N SER A 186 36.60 -27.92 7.23
CA SER A 186 37.83 -28.50 7.76
C SER A 186 37.48 -29.87 8.31
N GLU A 187 37.88 -30.88 7.55
CA GLU A 187 37.87 -32.28 7.93
C GLU A 187 38.51 -32.45 9.30
N LYS A 188 37.69 -32.81 10.27
CA LYS A 188 38.15 -33.34 11.53
C LYS A 188 37.25 -34.51 11.85
N SER A 189 37.69 -35.66 11.35
CA SER A 189 37.12 -36.96 11.69
C SER A 189 37.33 -37.17 13.19
N TYR A 190 36.28 -36.91 13.95
CA TYR A 190 36.20 -37.33 15.34
C TYR A 190 35.33 -38.58 15.38
N ASN A 191 36.00 -39.73 15.44
CA ASN A 191 35.40 -40.89 16.10
C ASN A 191 35.21 -40.53 17.57
N CYS A 192 34.00 -40.08 17.91
CA CYS A 192 33.57 -39.95 19.29
C CYS A 192 32.17 -40.57 19.39
N ALA A 193 32.15 -41.89 19.59
CA ALA A 193 31.08 -42.50 20.34
C ALA A 193 31.14 -41.92 21.77
N ASN A 194 30.41 -40.83 22.02
CA ASN A 194 30.11 -40.33 23.35
C ASN A 194 28.64 -39.93 23.37
N ASN A 195 27.83 -40.83 23.92
CA ASN A 195 26.41 -40.65 24.20
C ASN A 195 26.22 -39.83 25.48
N ASP A 196 26.73 -38.59 25.54
CA ASP A 196 26.54 -37.72 26.71
C ASP A 196 25.92 -36.37 26.32
N LEU A 197 24.83 -36.43 25.56
CA LEU A 197 23.77 -35.45 25.69
C LEU A 197 22.78 -36.04 26.70
N PRO A 198 22.51 -35.41 27.85
CA PRO A 198 21.52 -35.92 28.78
C PRO A 198 20.14 -35.76 28.15
N PHE A 199 19.69 -36.80 27.46
CA PHE A 199 18.31 -36.92 27.06
C PHE A 199 17.49 -37.25 28.32
N PRO A 200 16.50 -36.43 28.71
CA PRO A 200 15.66 -36.77 29.85
C PRO A 200 14.89 -38.09 29.56
N PRO A 201 14.79 -39.01 30.53
CA PRO A 201 14.08 -40.27 30.37
C PRO A 201 12.58 -39.99 30.26
N GLY A 202 12.06 -39.98 29.02
CA GLY A 202 10.67 -39.64 28.73
C GLY A 202 10.41 -39.15 27.30
N GLY A 203 11.46 -38.89 26.51
CA GLY A 203 11.33 -38.34 25.16
C GLY A 203 10.78 -36.90 25.17
N TYR A 204 10.90 -36.18 24.05
CA TYR A 204 10.29 -34.86 23.95
C TYR A 204 8.76 -35.02 23.97
N ALA A 205 8.11 -34.54 25.04
CA ALA A 205 6.67 -34.44 25.08
C ALA A 205 6.21 -33.41 24.02
N SER A 206 5.64 -33.92 22.92
CA SER A 206 4.89 -33.16 21.90
C SER A 206 5.63 -32.03 21.18
N LEU A 207 6.62 -32.38 20.34
CA LEU A 207 7.06 -31.47 19.28
C LEU A 207 5.94 -31.33 18.25
N ARG A 208 5.37 -30.13 18.12
CA ARG A 208 4.37 -29.84 17.07
C ARG A 208 5.08 -29.30 15.83
N LEU A 209 4.73 -29.86 14.68
CA LEU A 209 5.21 -29.35 13.40
C LEU A 209 4.47 -28.06 13.04
N PRO A 210 5.15 -27.07 12.45
CA PRO A 210 4.49 -25.85 12.02
C PRO A 210 3.42 -26.13 10.97
N VAL A 211 2.15 -25.90 11.32
CA VAL A 211 1.03 -26.05 10.41
C VAL A 211 0.76 -24.70 9.75
N VAL A 212 0.71 -24.70 8.41
CA VAL A 212 0.26 -23.54 7.64
C VAL A 212 -1.26 -23.46 7.75
N THR A 213 -1.76 -22.50 8.50
CA THR A 213 -3.19 -22.23 8.64
C THR A 213 -3.53 -20.94 7.91
N GLY A 214 -4.10 -21.05 6.72
CA GLY A 214 -4.64 -19.92 5.97
C GLY A 214 -3.66 -19.24 5.02
N GLN A 215 -4.21 -18.81 3.88
CA GLN A 215 -3.56 -17.98 2.88
C GLN A 215 -4.24 -16.61 2.90
N GLU A 216 -3.64 -15.65 3.57
CA GLU A 216 -4.12 -14.26 3.56
C GLU A 216 -3.45 -13.51 2.41
N LEU A 217 -4.26 -12.76 1.66
CA LEU A 217 -3.77 -11.82 0.65
C LEU A 217 -3.47 -10.51 1.38
N ASN A 218 -2.18 -10.19 1.52
CA ASN A 218 -1.77 -8.94 2.12
C ASN A 218 -1.23 -8.02 1.01
N PRO A 219 -1.86 -6.87 0.74
CA PRO A 219 -1.32 -5.88 -0.20
C PRO A 219 0.00 -5.35 0.33
N VAL A 220 1.08 -5.55 -0.45
CA VAL A 220 2.42 -5.06 -0.08
C VAL A 220 2.85 -4.01 -1.09
N ALA A 221 3.11 -2.80 -0.59
CA ALA A 221 3.74 -1.72 -1.32
C ALA A 221 5.27 -1.87 -1.31
N ARG A 222 5.90 -1.75 -2.47
CA ARG A 222 7.37 -1.73 -2.61
C ARG A 222 7.80 -0.56 -3.50
N CYS A 223 8.66 0.29 -2.97
CA CYS A 223 9.34 1.30 -3.78
C CYS A 223 10.30 0.59 -4.75
N ARG A 224 10.09 0.79 -6.05
CA ARG A 224 10.92 0.20 -7.11
C ARG A 224 11.98 1.16 -7.60
N ARG A 225 11.69 2.46 -7.61
CA ARG A 225 12.60 3.51 -8.09
C ARG A 225 12.40 4.77 -7.29
N VAL A 226 13.50 5.47 -7.05
CA VAL A 226 13.52 6.81 -6.47
C VAL A 226 14.25 7.68 -7.48
N TYR A 227 13.60 8.74 -7.92
CA TYR A 227 14.19 9.78 -8.74
C TYR A 227 14.52 10.94 -7.81
N ALA A 228 15.81 11.17 -7.59
CA ALA A 228 16.30 12.31 -6.84
C ALA A 228 16.13 13.61 -7.65
N HIS A 229 16.44 14.75 -7.02
CA HIS A 229 16.48 16.05 -7.70
C HIS A 229 15.13 16.53 -8.24
N ALA A 230 14.02 16.13 -7.62
CA ALA A 230 12.71 16.68 -7.98
C ALA A 230 12.66 18.21 -7.79
N HIS A 231 13.39 18.73 -6.81
CA HIS A 231 13.51 20.17 -6.52
C HIS A 231 14.15 20.98 -7.64
N ASP A 232 14.92 20.35 -8.53
CA ASP A 232 15.50 21.04 -9.69
C ASP A 232 14.43 21.31 -10.77
N TYR A 233 13.22 20.77 -10.60
CA TYR A 233 12.13 20.86 -11.56
C TYR A 233 10.85 21.41 -10.93
N HIS A 234 10.17 22.30 -11.66
CA HIS A 234 8.82 22.73 -11.30
C HIS A 234 7.78 21.75 -11.87
N ILE A 235 7.47 20.69 -11.12
CA ILE A 235 6.64 19.59 -11.62
C ILE A 235 5.15 19.98 -11.61
N ASN A 236 4.65 20.45 -12.75
CA ASN A 236 3.24 20.77 -12.94
C ASN A 236 2.40 19.51 -13.18
N SER A 237 2.95 18.52 -13.89
CA SER A 237 2.26 17.27 -14.23
C SER A 237 3.25 16.11 -14.38
N ILE A 238 2.77 14.89 -14.20
CA ILE A 238 3.53 13.66 -14.44
C ILE A 238 2.68 12.77 -15.35
N SER A 239 3.30 12.23 -16.40
CA SER A 239 2.65 11.33 -17.35
C SER A 239 3.44 10.02 -17.50
N ASN A 240 2.74 8.94 -17.84
CA ASN A 240 3.32 7.62 -18.03
C ASN A 240 3.54 7.35 -19.54
N ASN A 241 4.78 7.44 -20.02
CA ASN A 241 5.11 7.15 -21.43
C ASN A 241 5.54 5.68 -21.60
N ARG A 242 4.92 4.96 -22.55
CA ARG A 242 5.04 3.49 -22.77
C ARG A 242 6.30 3.03 -23.54
N GLY A 243 7.30 3.89 -23.78
CA GLY A 243 8.54 3.50 -24.49
C GLY A 243 9.48 2.65 -23.64
N SER A 244 10.16 1.65 -24.26
CA SER A 244 11.03 0.61 -23.66
C SER A 244 12.22 1.09 -22.82
N SER A 245 12.36 2.39 -22.61
CA SER A 245 13.14 3.03 -21.56
C SER A 245 12.20 3.95 -20.79
N PHE A 246 11.64 3.46 -19.69
CA PHE A 246 10.60 4.10 -18.86
C PHE A 246 11.00 5.47 -18.25
N CYS A 247 12.13 6.06 -18.65
CA CYS A 247 12.69 7.33 -18.16
C CYS A 247 13.40 8.10 -19.26
N ARG A 248 12.75 8.37 -20.40
CA ARG A 248 13.23 9.39 -21.36
C ARG A 248 12.22 10.49 -21.68
N GLY A 249 11.12 10.55 -20.93
CA GLY A 249 10.16 11.63 -21.07
C GLY A 249 9.24 11.66 -19.87
N LEU A 250 9.75 12.17 -18.75
CA LEU A 250 8.94 13.11 -17.98
C LEU A 250 8.79 14.30 -18.91
N THR A 251 7.65 14.40 -19.61
CA THR A 251 7.27 15.70 -20.16
C THR A 251 6.90 16.55 -18.95
N ILE A 252 7.83 17.42 -18.57
CA ILE A 252 7.65 18.50 -17.59
C ILE A 252 6.93 19.64 -18.31
#